data_AF-A0A971XE24-F1
#
_entry.id   AF-A0A971XE24-F1
#
_cell.length_a   1.000
_cell.length_b   1.000
_cell.length_c   1.000
_cell.angle_alpha   90.00
_cell.angle_beta   90.00
_cell.angle_gamma   90.00
#
_symmetry.space_group_name_H-M   'P 1'
#
loop_
_entity.id
_entity.type
_entity.pdbx_description
1 polymer ?
#
loop_
_entity_poly.entity_id
_entity_poly.type
_entity_poly.pdbx_seq_one_letter_code
_entity_poly.pdbx_strand_id
1 'polypeptide(L)'
;LKNFDKNVNFFGIVEIDELLMDYSEKGRKYSSVREMKRAMRKKPKKVAVIVATDRSGNILFRYTENKRAKREDIEKFLKGRITEDSVLCTGTKYAFRHIRKSKVKHKEIVGAKKKKRGIYSTAIVKAKSEEFAKWIYSKFRGVATKYLQNYIMWYVAIGKYLSKDIISNIGRMLNLASSDRFAWYEYFRMSKISYIV
;
A
#
# COMPACT_ATOMS: atom_id res chain seq x y z
N LEU A 1 -1.82 -9.96 10.70
CA LEU A 1 -1.56 -8.66 10.02
C LEU A 1 -0.40 -8.63 9.01
N LYS A 2 0.88 -8.87 9.33
CA LYS A 2 2.01 -8.75 8.34
C LYS A 2 1.87 -9.59 7.05
N ASN A 3 0.98 -10.58 7.04
CA ASN A 3 0.69 -11.44 5.88
C ASN A 3 -0.53 -11.00 5.07
N PHE A 4 -1.17 -9.88 5.42
CA PHE A 4 -2.40 -9.44 4.76
C PHE A 4 -2.19 -9.05 3.29
N ASP A 5 -1.00 -8.56 2.98
CA ASP A 5 -0.54 -8.22 1.64
C ASP A 5 -0.41 -9.42 0.70
N LYS A 6 -0.33 -10.65 1.24
CA LYS A 6 -0.26 -11.89 0.43
C LYS A 6 -1.62 -12.33 -0.11
N ASN A 7 -2.71 -11.87 0.49
CA ASN A 7 -4.07 -12.26 0.12
C ASN A 7 -4.75 -11.28 -0.85
N VAL A 8 -4.00 -10.29 -1.38
CA VAL A 8 -4.52 -9.32 -2.34
C VAL A 8 -4.00 -9.65 -3.72
N ASN A 9 -4.91 -10.12 -4.57
CA ASN A 9 -4.70 -10.32 -5.99
C ASN A 9 -5.46 -9.25 -6.77
N PHE A 10 -4.89 -8.83 -7.90
CA PHE A 10 -5.45 -7.84 -8.80
C PHE A 10 -5.86 -8.51 -10.11
N PHE A 11 -7.00 -8.06 -10.64
CA PHE A 11 -7.61 -8.66 -11.83
C PHE A 11 -8.00 -7.60 -12.86
N GLY A 12 -8.02 -7.98 -14.13
CA GLY A 12 -8.50 -7.12 -15.21
C GLY A 12 -7.63 -5.87 -15.38
N ILE A 13 -8.19 -4.68 -15.19
CA ILE A 13 -7.45 -3.43 -15.32
C ILE A 13 -6.88 -3.03 -13.96
N VAL A 14 -5.55 -3.01 -13.87
CA VAL A 14 -4.82 -2.72 -12.63
C VAL A 14 -4.10 -1.38 -12.79
N GLU A 15 -4.48 -0.38 -12.00
CA GLU A 15 -3.81 0.92 -11.95
C GLU A 15 -2.73 0.91 -10.87
N ILE A 16 -1.52 1.35 -11.20
CA ILE A 16 -0.40 1.47 -10.24
C ILE A 16 0.21 2.87 -10.31
N ASP A 17 0.52 3.43 -9.15
CA ASP A 17 1.24 4.70 -9.03
C ASP A 17 2.13 4.75 -7.78
N GLU A 18 3.02 5.74 -7.75
CA GLU A 18 3.91 6.03 -6.64
C GLU A 18 3.42 7.26 -5.86
N LEU A 19 3.23 7.11 -4.55
CA LEU A 19 3.01 8.22 -3.63
C LEU A 19 4.31 8.57 -2.92
N LEU A 20 4.69 9.86 -2.92
CA LEU A 20 5.85 10.35 -2.17
C LEU A 20 5.38 11.06 -0.90
N MET A 21 5.80 10.56 0.26
CA MET A 21 5.49 11.13 1.56
C MET A 21 6.74 11.68 2.24
N ASP A 22 6.58 12.62 3.18
CA ASP A 22 7.71 13.11 3.97
C ASP A 22 8.24 12.03 4.92
N TYR A 23 9.57 11.92 4.96
CA TYR A 23 10.22 11.12 5.98
C TYR A 23 10.04 11.77 7.34
N SER A 24 9.72 10.98 8.36
CA SER A 24 9.43 11.48 9.68
C SER A 24 9.93 10.52 10.76
N GLU A 25 10.63 11.07 11.75
CA GLU A 25 11.00 10.38 12.99
C GLU A 25 10.12 10.85 14.16
N LYS A 26 8.84 11.17 13.89
CA LYS A 26 7.88 11.62 14.91
C LYS A 26 7.93 10.71 16.15
N GLY A 27 8.07 11.34 17.32
CA GLY A 27 8.18 10.64 18.62
C GLY A 27 9.58 10.13 18.96
N ARG A 28 10.60 10.32 18.11
CA ARG A 28 12.00 10.06 18.48
C ARG A 28 12.49 11.12 19.46
N LYS A 29 13.02 10.68 20.60
CA LYS A 29 13.77 11.54 21.53
C LYS A 29 15.24 11.58 21.08
N TYR A 30 15.80 12.77 20.98
CA TYR A 30 17.22 12.98 20.71
C TYR A 30 17.88 13.48 21.99
N SER A 31 19.11 13.04 22.24
CA SER A 31 19.91 13.48 23.39
C SER A 31 20.37 14.94 23.26
N SER A 32 20.52 15.43 22.02
CA SER A 32 20.94 16.81 21.73
C SER A 32 20.48 17.29 20.36
N VAL A 33 20.44 18.62 20.17
CA VAL A 33 20.19 19.24 18.86
C VAL A 33 21.24 18.83 17.83
N ARG A 34 22.49 18.62 18.26
CA ARG A 34 23.58 18.18 17.38
C ARG A 34 23.36 16.76 16.87
N GLU A 35 22.93 15.84 17.74
CA GLU A 35 22.55 14.48 17.35
C GLU A 35 21.37 14.52 16.37
N MET A 36 20.33 15.31 16.66
CA MET A 36 19.16 15.47 15.81
C MET A 36 19.54 15.92 14.40
N LYS A 37 20.31 17.01 14.28
CA LYS A 37 20.78 17.53 12.98
C LYS A 37 21.61 16.49 12.22
N ARG A 38 22.48 15.74 12.92
CA ARG A 38 23.30 14.68 12.31
C ARG A 38 22.44 13.52 11.80
N ALA A 39 21.43 13.10 12.56
CA ALA A 39 20.49 12.06 12.18
C ALA A 39 19.68 12.46 10.94
N MET A 40 19.08 13.66 10.95
CA MET A 40 18.26 14.16 9.84
C MET A 40 19.06 14.29 8.53
N ARG A 41 20.35 14.66 8.60
CA ARG A 41 21.20 14.78 7.39
C ARG A 41 21.45 13.45 6.68
N LYS A 42 21.49 12.34 7.42
CA LYS A 42 21.72 11.00 6.85
C LYS A 42 20.46 10.38 6.26
N LYS A 43 19.27 10.87 6.62
CA LYS A 43 17.99 10.26 6.26
C LYS A 43 17.44 10.85 4.96
N PRO A 44 16.63 10.07 4.21
CA PRO A 44 15.96 10.60 3.04
C PRO A 44 14.95 11.68 3.45
N LYS A 45 14.72 12.68 2.60
CA LYS A 45 13.66 13.70 2.84
C LYS A 45 12.26 13.15 2.54
N LYS A 46 12.16 12.28 1.55
CA LYS A 46 10.91 11.66 1.09
C LYS A 46 11.05 10.15 1.10
N VAL A 47 9.94 9.47 1.30
CA VAL A 47 9.80 8.02 1.16
C VAL A 47 8.75 7.69 0.13
N ALA A 48 8.98 6.64 -0.64
CA ALA A 48 8.03 6.19 -1.64
C ALA A 48 7.10 5.11 -1.08
N VAL A 49 5.83 5.21 -1.46
CA VAL A 49 4.80 4.22 -1.21
C VAL A 49 4.25 3.80 -2.57
N ILE A 50 4.39 2.53 -2.91
CA ILE A 50 3.79 1.96 -4.12
C ILE A 50 2.32 1.69 -3.82
N VAL A 51 1.45 2.11 -4.71
CA VAL A 51 -0.01 1.94 -4.59
C VAL A 51 -0.51 1.25 -5.84
N ALA A 52 -1.29 0.19 -5.69
CA ALA A 52 -2.04 -0.41 -6.79
C ALA A 52 -3.49 -0.65 -6.42
N THR A 53 -4.34 -0.53 -7.42
CA THR A 53 -5.77 -0.82 -7.30
C THR A 53 -6.30 -1.40 -8.61
N ASP A 54 -7.28 -2.29 -8.52
CA ASP A 54 -8.02 -2.76 -9.69
C ASP A 54 -9.43 -2.17 -9.75
N ARG A 55 -10.14 -2.43 -10.85
CA ARG A 55 -11.53 -1.98 -11.03
C ARG A 55 -12.52 -2.69 -10.11
N SER A 56 -12.16 -3.87 -9.58
CA SER A 56 -12.97 -4.61 -8.62
C SER A 56 -12.91 -4.02 -7.21
N GLY A 57 -12.07 -3.00 -6.98
CA GLY A 57 -11.92 -2.31 -5.70
C GLY A 57 -10.87 -2.92 -4.79
N ASN A 58 -10.07 -3.88 -5.27
CA ASN A 58 -8.89 -4.32 -4.53
C ASN A 58 -7.87 -3.19 -4.49
N ILE A 59 -7.26 -2.98 -3.34
CA ILE A 59 -6.25 -1.94 -3.14
C ILE A 59 -5.13 -2.46 -2.24
N LEU A 60 -3.89 -2.13 -2.58
CA LEU A 60 -2.72 -2.43 -1.77
C LEU A 60 -1.75 -1.25 -1.82
N PHE A 61 -1.15 -0.96 -0.67
CA PHE A 61 -0.06 -0.02 -0.54
C PHE A 61 1.14 -0.74 0.04
N ARG A 62 2.35 -0.37 -0.39
CA ARG A 62 3.60 -0.87 0.16
C ARG A 62 4.63 0.24 0.27
N TYR A 63 5.11 0.46 1.48
CA TYR A 63 6.21 1.36 1.75
C TYR A 63 7.52 0.79 1.19
N THR A 64 8.38 1.66 0.65
CA THR A 64 9.76 1.36 0.28
C THR A 64 10.71 2.26 1.08
N GLU A 65 11.86 1.73 1.49
CA GLU A 65 12.86 2.49 2.26
C GLU A 65 13.61 3.54 1.40
N ASN A 66 13.33 3.54 0.10
CA ASN A 66 13.98 4.39 -0.88
C ASN A 66 13.20 5.71 -1.07
N LYS A 67 13.92 6.74 -1.52
CA LYS A 67 13.31 8.04 -1.91
C LYS A 67 12.35 7.93 -3.08
N ARG A 68 12.48 6.86 -3.87
CA ARG A 68 11.67 6.50 -5.04
C ARG A 68 11.55 4.99 -5.11
N ALA A 69 10.43 4.51 -5.63
CA ALA A 69 10.23 3.10 -5.93
C ALA A 69 11.26 2.63 -6.96
N LYS A 70 12.05 1.62 -6.60
CA LYS A 70 12.98 0.99 -7.53
C LYS A 70 12.26 -0.10 -8.32
N ARG A 71 12.93 -0.56 -9.38
CA ARG A 71 12.47 -1.67 -10.19
C ARG A 71 12.19 -2.92 -9.37
N GLU A 72 13.12 -3.27 -8.50
CA GLU A 72 13.05 -4.49 -7.70
C GLU A 72 11.91 -4.40 -6.69
N ASP A 73 11.62 -3.19 -6.17
CA ASP A 73 10.51 -2.95 -5.24
C ASP A 73 9.15 -3.18 -5.93
N ILE A 74 9.02 -2.68 -7.16
CA ILE A 74 7.82 -2.82 -8.00
C ILE A 74 7.63 -4.27 -8.44
N GLU A 75 8.68 -4.93 -8.94
CA GLU A 75 8.62 -6.34 -9.34
C GLU A 75 8.23 -7.22 -8.14
N LYS A 76 8.84 -7.01 -6.96
CA LYS A 76 8.47 -7.73 -5.73
C LYS A 76 7.05 -7.42 -5.26
N PHE A 77 6.55 -6.21 -5.52
CA PHE A 77 5.19 -5.82 -5.18
C PHE A 77 4.16 -6.53 -6.09
N LEU A 78 4.43 -6.62 -7.39
CA LEU A 78 3.53 -7.24 -8.36
C LEU A 78 3.65 -8.76 -8.46
N LYS A 79 4.81 -9.33 -8.09
CA LYS A 79 5.08 -10.76 -8.21
C LYS A 79 4.03 -11.60 -7.48
N GLY A 80 3.39 -12.49 -8.23
CA GLY A 80 2.38 -13.43 -7.73
C GLY A 80 1.03 -12.80 -7.38
N ARG A 81 0.78 -11.53 -7.76
CA ARG A 81 -0.47 -10.81 -7.43
C ARG A 81 -1.26 -10.34 -8.65
N ILE A 82 -0.73 -10.50 -9.86
CA ILE A 82 -1.36 -10.09 -11.11
C ILE A 82 -1.55 -11.33 -11.98
N THR A 83 -2.74 -11.50 -12.54
CA THR A 83 -3.03 -12.57 -13.50
C THR A 83 -2.49 -12.24 -14.89
N GLU A 84 -2.17 -13.25 -15.69
CA GLU A 84 -1.57 -13.06 -17.03
C GLU A 84 -2.45 -12.24 -18.00
N ASP A 85 -3.77 -12.27 -17.80
CA ASP A 85 -4.74 -11.51 -18.60
C ASP A 85 -4.98 -10.08 -18.11
N SER A 86 -4.39 -9.71 -16.98
CA SER A 86 -4.53 -8.36 -16.44
C SER A 86 -3.73 -7.34 -17.25
N VAL A 87 -4.31 -6.16 -17.42
CA VAL A 87 -3.68 -5.01 -18.08
C VAL A 87 -3.23 -4.01 -17.02
N LEU A 88 -1.91 -3.84 -16.90
CA LEU A 88 -1.33 -2.87 -15.98
C LEU A 88 -1.31 -1.47 -16.58
N CYS A 89 -1.92 -0.51 -15.90
CA CYS A 89 -1.93 0.91 -16.21
C CYS A 89 -0.96 1.66 -15.30
N THR A 90 0.10 2.22 -15.86
CA THR A 90 1.09 3.02 -15.12
C THR A 90 1.12 4.45 -15.61
N GLY A 91 1.50 5.37 -14.72
CA GLY A 91 1.85 6.73 -15.11
C GLY A 91 3.18 6.82 -15.88
N THR A 92 3.64 8.05 -16.11
CA THR A 92 4.88 8.37 -16.83
C THR A 92 6.12 8.44 -15.94
N LYS A 93 6.00 8.13 -14.64
CA LYS A 93 7.12 8.20 -13.70
C LYS A 93 8.24 7.24 -14.11
N TYR A 94 9.48 7.67 -13.94
CA TYR A 94 10.69 6.90 -14.30
C TYR A 94 10.71 5.51 -13.68
N ALA A 95 10.21 5.40 -12.44
CA ALA A 95 10.07 4.13 -11.72
C ALA A 95 9.33 3.08 -12.54
N PHE A 96 8.32 3.43 -13.36
CA PHE A 96 7.52 2.48 -14.12
C PHE A 96 8.04 2.20 -15.54
N ARG A 97 9.12 2.87 -15.97
CA ARG A 97 9.64 2.74 -17.34
C ARG A 97 10.07 1.32 -17.68
N HIS A 98 10.59 0.57 -16.71
CA HIS A 98 11.07 -0.79 -16.91
C HIS A 98 9.93 -1.81 -17.03
N ILE A 99 8.76 -1.56 -16.43
CA ILE A 99 7.60 -2.44 -16.53
C ILE A 99 7.17 -2.61 -18.00
N ARG A 100 7.35 -1.57 -18.81
CA ARG A 100 7.05 -1.59 -20.26
C ARG A 100 7.83 -2.64 -21.04
N LYS A 101 8.99 -3.05 -20.52
CA LYS A 101 9.85 -4.07 -21.13
C LYS A 101 9.59 -5.47 -20.56
N SER A 102 8.65 -5.61 -19.63
CA SER A 102 8.29 -6.89 -19.03
C SER A 102 7.25 -7.64 -19.87
N LYS A 103 7.09 -8.94 -19.63
CA LYS A 103 6.12 -9.82 -20.34
C LYS A 103 4.65 -9.55 -19.97
N VAL A 104 4.37 -8.67 -19.01
CA VAL A 104 3.00 -8.38 -18.57
C VAL A 104 2.31 -7.48 -19.61
N LYS A 105 1.05 -7.79 -19.96
CA LYS A 105 0.21 -6.91 -20.79
C LYS A 105 0.16 -5.52 -20.13
N HIS A 106 0.84 -4.55 -20.74
CA HIS A 106 1.08 -3.23 -20.16
C HIS A 106 0.51 -2.12 -21.04
N LYS A 107 -0.19 -1.18 -20.42
CA LYS A 107 -0.63 0.06 -21.07
C LYS A 107 -0.09 1.27 -20.32
N GLU A 108 0.80 1.99 -20.97
CA GLU A 108 1.28 3.27 -20.48
C GLU A 108 0.25 4.37 -20.73
N ILE A 109 -0.08 5.12 -19.68
CA ILE A 109 -0.93 6.32 -19.78
C ILE A 109 -0.05 7.57 -19.88
N VAL A 110 0.09 8.13 -21.08
CA VAL A 110 0.93 9.30 -21.38
C VAL A 110 0.12 10.60 -21.31
N GLY A 111 0.18 11.30 -20.18
CA GLY A 111 -0.25 12.70 -20.05
C GLY A 111 -1.75 12.95 -19.81
N ALA A 112 -2.08 14.20 -19.40
CA ALA A 112 -3.43 14.62 -19.01
C ALA A 112 -4.46 14.59 -20.17
N LYS A 113 -4.01 14.79 -21.42
CA LYS A 113 -4.87 14.80 -22.63
C LYS A 113 -5.21 13.40 -23.16
N LYS A 114 -4.39 12.36 -22.87
CA LYS A 114 -4.68 10.95 -23.22
C LYS A 114 -5.31 10.16 -22.07
N LYS A 115 -5.85 10.84 -21.05
CA LYS A 115 -6.71 10.24 -20.00
C LYS A 115 -7.97 9.55 -20.55
N LYS A 116 -8.23 9.64 -21.86
CA LYS A 116 -9.40 9.09 -22.55
C LYS A 116 -9.07 8.02 -23.60
N ARG A 117 -8.08 7.14 -23.38
CA ARG A 117 -8.04 5.88 -24.15
C ARG A 117 -9.07 4.89 -23.58
N GLY A 118 -10.34 5.28 -23.63
CA GLY A 118 -11.48 4.50 -23.14
C GLY A 118 -11.36 4.13 -21.66
N ILE A 119 -11.31 2.83 -21.40
CA ILE A 119 -11.40 2.21 -20.07
C ILE A 119 -10.08 2.23 -19.26
N TYR A 120 -8.96 2.70 -19.82
CA TYR A 120 -7.64 2.68 -19.15
C TYR A 120 -7.25 4.04 -18.58
N SER A 121 -6.99 4.10 -17.28
CA SER A 121 -6.61 5.32 -16.56
C SER A 121 -5.64 5.04 -15.41
N THR A 122 -5.11 6.10 -14.80
CA THR A 122 -4.42 6.07 -13.50
C THR A 122 -5.09 7.00 -12.49
N ALA A 123 -6.34 7.37 -12.76
CA ALA A 123 -7.06 8.36 -11.99
C ALA A 123 -7.53 7.81 -10.65
N ILE A 124 -7.94 6.53 -10.59
CA ILE A 124 -8.43 5.92 -9.35
C ILE A 124 -7.27 5.73 -8.39
N VAL A 125 -6.16 5.15 -8.86
CA VAL A 125 -4.99 4.95 -8.00
C VAL A 125 -4.46 6.27 -7.43
N LYS A 126 -4.48 7.34 -8.24
CA LYS A 126 -4.07 8.67 -7.80
C LYS A 126 -5.01 9.24 -6.75
N ALA A 127 -6.33 9.20 -7.00
CA ALA A 127 -7.32 9.66 -6.03
C ALA A 127 -7.22 8.91 -4.69
N LYS A 128 -7.05 7.59 -4.73
CA LYS A 128 -6.87 6.76 -3.53
C LYS A 128 -5.57 7.06 -2.78
N SER A 129 -4.50 7.36 -3.50
CA SER A 129 -3.23 7.78 -2.91
C SER A 129 -3.34 9.13 -2.19
N GLU A 130 -4.05 10.08 -2.79
CA GLU A 130 -4.32 11.40 -2.19
C GLU A 130 -5.25 11.28 -0.98
N GLU A 131 -6.27 10.42 -1.04
CA GLU A 131 -7.16 10.09 0.09
C GLU A 131 -6.38 9.52 1.28
N PHE A 132 -5.49 8.54 1.03
CA PHE A 132 -4.63 7.97 2.05
C PHE A 132 -3.71 9.02 2.68
N ALA A 133 -3.05 9.84 1.87
CA ALA A 133 -2.19 10.90 2.37
C ALA A 133 -2.98 11.90 3.24
N LYS A 134 -4.16 12.32 2.76
CA LYS A 134 -5.07 13.20 3.52
C LYS A 134 -5.48 12.58 4.84
N TRP A 135 -5.81 11.29 4.87
CA TRP A 135 -6.14 10.57 6.11
C TRP A 135 -4.97 10.60 7.10
N ILE A 136 -3.75 10.31 6.66
CA ILE A 136 -2.55 10.35 7.49
C ILE A 136 -2.31 11.75 8.09
N TYR A 137 -2.38 12.79 7.25
CA TYR A 137 -2.07 14.15 7.68
C TYR A 137 -3.20 14.78 8.51
N SER A 138 -4.47 14.54 8.16
CA SER A 138 -5.61 15.13 8.87
C SER A 138 -5.89 14.47 10.22
N LYS A 139 -5.85 13.13 10.30
CA LYS A 139 -6.18 12.39 11.53
C LYS A 139 -5.01 12.30 12.50
N PHE A 140 -3.80 12.09 12.00
CA PHE A 140 -2.63 11.86 12.86
C PHE A 140 -1.63 13.01 12.86
N ARG A 141 -1.82 14.05 12.05
CA ARG A 141 -0.81 15.11 11.84
C ARG A 141 0.53 14.50 11.42
N GLY A 142 0.48 13.55 10.49
CA GLY A 142 1.63 12.75 10.06
C GLY A 142 2.02 11.64 11.04
N VAL A 143 2.77 10.66 10.52
CA VAL A 143 3.20 9.47 11.28
C VAL A 143 4.72 9.27 11.13
N ALA A 144 5.34 8.57 12.09
CA ALA A 144 6.73 8.19 11.96
C ALA A 144 6.87 7.12 10.86
N THR A 145 7.86 7.28 9.99
CA THR A 145 8.09 6.38 8.85
C THR A 145 8.27 4.93 9.28
N LYS A 146 8.89 4.67 10.44
CA LYS A 146 9.04 3.32 11.00
C LYS A 146 7.72 2.58 11.23
N TYR A 147 6.61 3.30 11.37
CA TYR A 147 5.27 2.75 11.56
C TYR A 147 4.38 2.89 10.32
N LEU A 148 4.85 3.54 9.24
CA LEU A 148 4.03 3.85 8.08
C LEU A 148 3.38 2.61 7.47
N GLN A 149 4.11 1.48 7.41
CA GLN A 149 3.55 0.22 6.91
C GLN A 149 2.37 -0.29 7.77
N ASN A 150 2.41 -0.08 9.10
CA ASN A 150 1.31 -0.48 9.97
C ASN A 150 0.06 0.38 9.72
N TYR A 151 0.23 1.70 9.53
CA TYR A 151 -0.88 2.61 9.21
C TYR A 151 -1.46 2.34 7.82
N ILE A 152 -0.62 1.99 6.84
CA ILE A 152 -1.04 1.51 5.53
C ILE A 152 -1.98 0.31 5.69
N MET A 153 -1.57 -0.69 6.48
CA MET A 153 -2.38 -1.89 6.68
C MET A 153 -3.70 -1.58 7.37
N TRP A 154 -3.69 -0.68 8.35
CA TRP A 154 -4.91 -0.24 9.02
C TRP A 154 -5.84 0.51 8.07
N TYR A 155 -5.31 1.38 7.20
CA TYR A 155 -6.10 2.06 6.17
C TYR A 155 -6.77 1.08 5.20
N VAL A 156 -6.01 0.09 4.69
CA VAL A 156 -6.56 -0.95 3.80
C VAL A 156 -7.61 -1.78 4.53
N ALA A 157 -7.39 -2.14 5.79
CA ALA A 157 -8.35 -2.89 6.59
C ALA A 157 -9.65 -2.08 6.81
N ILE A 158 -9.54 -0.79 7.16
CA ILE A 158 -10.71 0.07 7.33
C ILE A 158 -11.48 0.20 6.01
N GLY A 159 -10.79 0.53 4.92
CA GLY A 159 -11.43 0.76 3.62
C GLY A 159 -12.08 -0.49 3.04
N LYS A 160 -11.49 -1.67 3.27
CA LYS A 160 -11.99 -2.94 2.72
C LYS A 160 -13.04 -3.61 3.61
N TYR A 161 -13.03 -3.37 4.93
CA TYR A 161 -13.84 -4.14 5.88
C TYR A 161 -14.69 -3.32 6.86
N LEU A 162 -14.38 -2.04 7.10
CA LEU A 162 -15.00 -1.25 8.17
C LEU A 162 -15.64 0.06 7.66
N SER A 163 -15.74 0.28 6.35
CA SER A 163 -16.53 1.40 5.84
C SER A 163 -18.00 1.20 6.21
N LYS A 164 -18.72 2.29 6.51
CA LYS A 164 -20.09 2.24 7.08
C LYS A 164 -21.09 1.46 6.22
N ASP A 165 -20.85 1.36 4.91
CA ASP A 165 -21.66 0.54 3.98
C ASP A 165 -21.33 -0.96 4.03
N ILE A 166 -20.23 -1.37 4.69
CA ILE A 166 -19.75 -2.76 4.81
C ILE A 166 -20.16 -3.41 6.14
N ILE A 167 -20.57 -2.63 7.16
CA ILE A 167 -21.05 -3.18 8.45
C ILE A 167 -22.30 -4.06 8.26
N SER A 168 -23.04 -3.90 7.15
CA SER A 168 -24.12 -4.81 6.72
C SER A 168 -23.64 -6.18 6.22
N ASN A 169 -22.35 -6.37 5.92
CA ASN A 169 -21.82 -7.53 5.21
C ASN A 169 -20.88 -8.37 6.08
N ILE A 170 -21.49 -9.08 7.04
CA ILE A 170 -20.86 -10.06 7.95
C ILE A 170 -19.92 -11.01 7.20
N GLY A 171 -20.25 -11.39 5.95
CA GLY A 171 -19.42 -12.28 5.11
C GLY A 171 -18.03 -11.73 4.76
N ARG A 172 -17.84 -10.41 4.64
CA ARG A 172 -16.50 -9.82 4.40
C ARG A 172 -15.66 -9.82 5.67
N MET A 173 -16.28 -9.60 6.82
CA MET A 173 -15.62 -9.63 8.13
C MET A 173 -15.24 -11.06 8.52
N LEU A 174 -16.11 -12.05 8.23
CA LEU A 174 -15.80 -13.47 8.38
C LEU A 174 -14.68 -13.92 7.45
N ASN A 175 -14.68 -13.48 6.18
CA ASN A 175 -13.57 -13.74 5.26
C ASN A 175 -12.25 -13.12 5.74
N LEU A 176 -12.30 -11.96 6.41
CA LEU A 176 -11.11 -11.36 7.02
C LEU A 176 -10.57 -12.24 8.16
N ALA A 177 -11.44 -12.62 9.10
CA ALA A 177 -11.08 -13.46 10.24
C ALA A 177 -10.59 -14.85 9.80
N SER A 178 -11.21 -15.45 8.78
CA SER A 178 -10.82 -16.76 8.25
C SER A 178 -9.55 -16.73 7.39
N SER A 179 -9.31 -15.63 6.67
CA SER A 179 -8.11 -15.46 5.83
C SER A 179 -6.83 -15.23 6.64
N ASP A 180 -6.93 -14.74 7.88
CA ASP A 180 -5.80 -14.69 8.83
C ASP A 180 -5.74 -16.01 9.62
N ARG A 181 -5.64 -17.14 8.90
CA ARG A 181 -5.51 -18.50 9.48
C ARG A 181 -4.41 -18.55 10.55
N PHE A 182 -3.38 -17.73 10.40
CA PHE A 182 -2.30 -17.55 11.38
C PHE A 182 -2.76 -16.84 12.67
N ALA A 183 -3.56 -15.78 12.58
CA ALA A 183 -4.18 -15.16 13.75
C ALA A 183 -5.12 -16.12 14.47
N TRP A 184 -5.81 -17.00 13.74
CA TRP A 184 -6.64 -18.05 14.34
C TRP A 184 -5.82 -19.12 15.06
N TYR A 185 -4.70 -19.56 14.47
CA TYR A 185 -3.75 -20.45 15.15
C TYR A 185 -3.11 -19.81 16.38
N GLU A 186 -2.72 -18.53 16.31
CA GLU A 186 -2.17 -17.80 17.46
C GLU A 186 -3.21 -17.61 18.57
N TYR A 187 -4.45 -17.25 18.24
CA TYR A 187 -5.55 -17.20 19.21
C TYR A 187 -5.75 -18.55 19.90
N PHE A 188 -5.86 -19.65 19.13
CA PHE A 188 -6.02 -20.98 19.70
C PHE A 188 -4.82 -21.45 20.53
N ARG A 189 -3.60 -21.07 20.13
CA ARG A 189 -2.39 -21.36 20.91
C ARG A 189 -2.45 -20.64 22.25
N MET A 190 -2.81 -19.36 22.27
CA MET A 190 -2.93 -18.58 23.50
C MET A 190 -4.11 -19.03 24.37
N SER A 191 -5.25 -19.38 23.77
CA SER A 191 -6.43 -19.83 24.52
C SER A 191 -6.22 -21.19 25.19
N LYS A 192 -5.33 -22.04 24.64
CA LYS A 192 -4.91 -23.31 25.27
C LYS A 192 -3.92 -23.12 26.42
N ILE A 193 -3.22 -21.98 26.48
CA ILE A 193 -2.28 -21.67 27.57
C ILE A 193 -3.02 -21.18 28.82
N SER A 194 -4.24 -20.64 28.67
CA SER A 194 -5.03 -20.09 29.79
C SER A 194 -5.79 -21.12 30.66
N TYR A 195 -5.58 -22.42 30.49
CA TYR A 195 -6.16 -23.47 31.36
C TYR A 195 -5.08 -24.37 31.98
N ILE A 196 -3.97 -23.77 32.42
CA ILE A 196 -3.03 -24.40 33.34
C ILE A 196 -2.81 -23.40 34.48
N VAL A 197 -3.78 -23.36 35.40
CA VAL A 197 -3.63 -22.86 36.78
C VAL A 197 -4.18 -23.95 37.67
#